data_AF-A0A368EMB1-F1
#
_entry.id   AF-A0A368EMB1-F1
#
_cell.length_a   1.000
_cell.length_b   1.000
_cell.length_c   1.000
_cell.angle_alpha   90.00
_cell.angle_beta   90.00
_cell.angle_gamma   90.00
#
_symmetry.space_group_name_H-M   'P 1'
#
loop_
_entity.id
_entity.type
_entity.pdbx_description
1 polymer ?
#
loop_
_entity_poly.entity_id
_entity_poly.type
_entity_poly.pdbx_seq_one_letter_code
_entity_poly.pdbx_strand_id
1 'polypeptide(L)' 'MTENAANGEPSSPGTSATIVVGATSKPGSRRAIEWAVARAASTGARLELFSVIGGAVGAVGEQEVVQRAVDYEEAF' A
#
# COMPACT_ATOMS: atom_id res chain seq x y z
N MET A 1 -44.88 -7.64 -23.25
CA MET A 1 -44.25 -6.52 -23.98
C MET A 1 -44.38 -5.29 -23.10
N THR A 2 -43.35 -4.78 -22.43
CA THR A 2 -41.90 -4.98 -22.55
C THR A 2 -41.28 -4.69 -21.20
N GLU A 3 -40.34 -5.56 -20.81
CA GLU A 3 -39.38 -5.35 -19.73
C GLU A 3 -38.65 -4.01 -19.92
N ASN A 4 -38.44 -3.25 -18.84
CA ASN A 4 -37.37 -2.26 -18.80
C ASN A 4 -36.41 -2.65 -17.66
N ALA A 5 -35.73 -3.77 -17.89
CA ALA A 5 -34.55 -4.19 -17.17
C ALA A 5 -33.33 -3.52 -17.81
N ALA A 6 -32.98 -2.30 -17.39
CA ALA A 6 -31.75 -1.67 -17.90
C ALA A 6 -31.11 -0.58 -17.00
N ASN A 7 -31.48 -0.48 -15.71
CA ASN A 7 -30.76 0.41 -14.78
C ASN A 7 -30.01 -0.37 -13.68
N GLY A 8 -29.70 -1.63 -13.94
CA GLY A 8 -28.63 -2.31 -13.22
C GLY A 8 -27.31 -1.88 -13.84
N GLU A 9 -26.71 -0.78 -13.36
CA GLU A 9 -25.26 -0.69 -13.48
C GLU A 9 -24.70 -2.01 -12.95
N PRO A 10 -23.80 -2.69 -13.67
CA PRO A 10 -23.11 -3.83 -13.08
C PRO A 10 -22.42 -3.29 -11.83
N SER A 11 -22.84 -3.73 -10.65
CA SER A 11 -22.13 -3.49 -9.40
C SER A 11 -20.67 -3.81 -9.69
N SER A 12 -19.81 -2.80 -9.79
CA SER A 12 -18.38 -3.02 -9.99
C SER A 12 -17.97 -4.11 -9.01
N PRO A 13 -17.35 -5.22 -9.47
CA PRO A 13 -16.97 -6.31 -8.58
C PRO A 13 -16.25 -5.66 -7.42
N GLY A 14 -16.78 -5.88 -6.19
CA GLY A 14 -16.47 -5.10 -5.00
C GLY A 14 -15.01 -4.72 -5.00
N THR A 15 -14.71 -3.45 -5.34
CA THR A 15 -13.33 -3.01 -5.42
C THR A 15 -12.88 -2.96 -3.99
N SER A 16 -12.26 -4.06 -3.55
CA SER A 16 -11.74 -4.16 -2.20
C SER A 16 -10.85 -2.94 -2.01
N ALA A 17 -11.24 -2.06 -1.08
CA ALA A 17 -10.56 -0.80 -0.88
C ALA A 17 -9.08 -1.10 -0.62
N THR A 18 -8.17 -0.30 -1.17
CA THR A 18 -6.74 -0.47 -0.91
C THR A 18 -6.29 0.57 0.10
N ILE A 19 -5.62 0.12 1.16
CA ILE A 19 -4.99 0.95 2.18
C ILE A 19 -3.49 0.98 1.87
N VAL A 20 -2.98 2.16 1.56
CA VAL A 20 -1.55 2.36 1.22
C VAL A 20 -0.87 3.08 2.38
N VAL A 21 0.24 2.53 2.89
CA VAL A 21 0.92 3.01 4.10
C VAL A 21 2.41 3.21 3.85
N GLY A 22 2.88 4.42 4.15
CA GLY A 22 4.30 4.75 4.13
C GLY A 22 5.02 4.14 5.33
N ALA A 23 6.00 3.29 5.07
CA ALA A 23 6.90 2.74 6.06
C ALA A 23 8.20 3.55 6.10
N THR A 24 8.63 3.96 7.30
CA THR A 24 9.93 4.60 7.55
C THR A 24 10.53 4.04 8.84
N SER A 25 11.81 4.31 9.09
CA SER A 25 12.47 3.97 10.37
C SER A 25 12.02 4.83 11.56
N LYS A 26 11.13 5.81 11.35
CA LYS A 26 10.67 6.73 12.42
C LYS A 26 9.55 6.10 13.26
N PRO A 27 9.50 6.38 14.58
CA PRO A 27 8.49 5.80 15.49
C PRO A 27 7.03 6.04 15.06
N GLY A 28 6.74 7.18 14.41
CA GLY A 28 5.40 7.50 13.91
C GLY A 28 4.89 6.49 12.87
N SER A 29 5.81 5.89 12.10
CA SER A 29 5.48 4.89 11.08
C SER A 29 4.87 3.63 11.67
N ARG A 30 5.35 3.21 12.85
CA ARG A 30 4.88 1.98 13.49
C ARG A 30 3.39 2.04 13.81
N ARG A 31 2.93 3.16 14.39
CA ARG A 31 1.51 3.34 14.73
C ARG A 31 0.62 3.39 13.48
N ALA A 32 1.10 3.99 12.40
CA ALA A 32 0.38 4.02 11.13
C ALA A 32 0.21 2.61 10.55
N ILE A 33 1.27 1.79 10.60
CA ILE A 33 1.24 0.39 10.17
C ILE A 33 0.27 -0.43 11.03
N GLU A 34 0.34 -0.30 12.35
CA GLU A 34 -0.54 -1.02 13.29
C GLU A 34 -2.02 -0.69 13.04
N TRP A 35 -2.35 0.59 12.85
CA TRP A 35 -3.71 1.01 12.47
C TRP A 35 -4.15 0.41 11.14
N ALA A 36 -3.29 0.44 10.12
CA ALA A 36 -3.64 -0.01 8.78
C ALA A 36 -3.83 -1.53 8.71
N VAL A 37 -3.03 -2.31 9.44
CA VAL A 37 -3.20 -3.76 9.59
C VAL A 37 -4.57 -4.06 10.19
N ALA A 38 -4.91 -3.42 11.31
CA ALA A 38 -6.21 -3.61 11.95
C ALA A 38 -7.38 -3.19 11.03
N ARG A 39 -7.21 -2.11 10.27
CA ARG A 39 -8.23 -1.62 9.34
C ARG A 39 -8.41 -2.54 8.14
N ALA A 40 -7.32 -3.02 7.54
CA ALA A 40 -7.36 -3.96 6.43
C ALA A 40 -8.05 -5.27 6.83
N ALA A 41 -7.66 -5.83 7.98
CA ALA A 41 -8.26 -7.06 8.51
C ALA A 41 -9.76 -6.92 8.79
N SER A 42 -10.20 -5.78 9.33
CA SER A 42 -11.62 -5.55 9.66
C SER A 42 -12.50 -5.25 8.44
N THR A 43 -11.92 -4.88 7.29
CA THR A 43 -12.67 -4.47 6.10
C THR A 43 -12.50 -5.40 4.90
N GLY A 44 -11.57 -6.36 4.98
CA GLY A 44 -11.15 -7.15 3.83
C GLY A 44 -10.38 -6.34 2.78
N ALA A 45 -9.98 -5.11 3.11
CA ALA A 45 -9.20 -4.23 2.24
C ALA A 45 -7.81 -4.79 1.97
N ARG A 46 -7.30 -4.59 0.75
CA ARG A 46 -5.90 -4.86 0.43
C ARG A 46 -5.02 -3.87 1.20
N LEU A 47 -3.93 -4.36 1.80
CA LEU A 47 -2.92 -3.53 2.45
C LEU A 47 -1.65 -3.51 1.61
N GLU A 48 -1.17 -2.32 1.28
CA GLU A 48 0.10 -2.09 0.60
C GLU A 48 1.03 -1.25 1.47
N LEU A 49 2.21 -1.79 1.78
CA LEU A 49 3.28 -1.06 2.46
C LEU A 49 4.26 -0.58 1.40
N PHE A 50 4.65 0.68 1.47
CA PHE A 50 5.67 1.27 0.60
C PHE A 50 6.67 2.07 1.41
N SER A 51 7.93 2.06 1.01
CA SER A 51 8.98 2.90 1.59
C SER A 51 9.60 3.75 0.49
N VAL A 52 9.88 5.01 0.78
CA VAL A 52 10.61 5.90 -0.14
C VAL A 52 12.05 5.96 0.32
N ILE A 53 12.95 5.52 -0.56
CA ILE A 53 14.40 5.59 -0.36
C ILE A 53 14.91 6.77 -1.19
N GLY A 54 15.46 7.79 -0.53
CA GLY A 54 16.01 8.99 -1.18
C GLY A 54 15.60 10.30 -0.51
N GLY A 55 16.34 11.37 -0.80
CA GLY A 55 16.07 12.73 -0.28
C GLY A 55 15.69 13.69 -1.41
N ALA A 56 14.98 14.77 -1.09
CA ALA A 56 14.42 15.74 -2.06
C ALA A 56 15.43 16.40 -3.04
N VAL A 57 16.73 16.21 -2.82
CA VAL A 57 17.82 16.84 -3.60
C VAL A 57 18.57 15.82 -4.47
N GLY A 58 18.28 14.52 -4.39
CA GLY A 58 19.03 13.49 -5.11
C GLY A 58 20.51 13.54 -4.73
N ALA A 59 20.84 13.14 -3.50
CA ALA A 59 22.22 13.05 -3.08
C ALA A 59 22.84 11.76 -3.64
N VAL A 60 23.93 11.89 -4.39
CA VAL A 60 24.80 10.80 -4.87
C VAL A 60 24.96 9.72 -3.78
N GLY A 61 24.58 8.47 -4.09
CA GLY A 61 24.65 7.32 -3.16
C GLY A 61 23.35 6.50 -3.02
N GLU A 62 22.24 6.93 -3.61
CA GLU A 62 20.93 6.24 -3.51
C GLU A 62 20.95 4.78 -3.99
N GLN A 63 21.77 4.45 -4.99
CA GLN A 63 21.92 3.07 -5.48
C GLN A 63 22.42 2.11 -4.40
N GLU A 64 23.34 2.52 -3.54
CA GLU A 64 23.84 1.67 -2.46
C GLU A 64 22.80 1.47 -1.35
N VAL A 65 21.95 2.48 -1.12
CA VAL A 65 20.85 2.37 -0.14
C VAL A 65 19.75 1.46 -0.66
N VAL A 66 19.40 1.58 -1.95
CA VAL A 66 18.43 0.69 -2.60
C VAL A 66 18.98 -0.74 -2.65
N GLN A 67 20.23 -0.95 -3.03
CA GLN A 67 20.85 -2.27 -3.08
C GLN A 67 20.82 -2.94 -1.70
N ARG A 68 21.20 -2.22 -0.63
CA ARG A 68 21.10 -2.76 0.74
C ARG A 68 19.67 -3.13 1.13
N ALA A 69 18.66 -2.37 0.68
CA ALA A 69 17.27 -2.69 0.97
C ALA A 69 16.81 -3.96 0.24
N VAL A 70 17.23 -4.14 -1.02
CA VAL A 70 16.96 -5.35 -1.82
C VAL A 70 17.70 -6.56 -1.28
N ASP A 71 18.99 -6.42 -0.95
CA ASP A 71 19.79 -7.50 -0.35
C ASP A 71 19.20 -7.97 0.99
N TYR A 72 18.58 -7.05 1.74
CA TYR A 72 17.88 -7.38 2.98
C TYR A 72 16.59 -8.16 2.72
N GLU A 73 15.94 -7.99 1.58
CA GLU A 73 14.74 -8.74 1.19
C GLU A 73 15.08 -10.16 0.72
N GLU A 74 16.12 -10.33 -0.11
CA GLU A 74 16.55 -11.64 -0.61
C GLU A 74 17.17 -12.56 0.47
N ALA A 75 17.54 -11.98 1.62
CA ALA A 75 18.09 -12.72 2.75
C ALA A 75 17.04 -13.44 3.63
N PHE A 76 15.74 -13.26 3.35
CA PHE A 76 14.61 -13.93 4.03
C PHE A 76 13.77 -14.77 3.05
#